data_AF-A0A920LGC9-F1
#
_entry.id   AF-A0A920LGC9-F1
#
_cell.length_a   1.000
_cell.length_b   1.000
_cell.length_c   1.000
_cell.angle_alpha   90.00
_cell.angle_beta   90.00
_cell.angle_gamma   90.00
#
_symmetry.space_group_name_H-M   'P 1'
#
loop_
_entity.id
_entity.type
_entity.pdbx_description
1 polymer ?
#
loop_
_entity_poly.entity_id
_entity_poly.type
_entity_poly.pdbx_seq_one_letter_code
_entity_poly.pdbx_strand_id
1 'polypeptide(L)' 'MNNNKIIVAIDTPEEERLSALLNDLNPDLCMIKIGSILFNSLGRRSFDLVAEKGFNIFF' A
#
# COMPACT_ATOMS: atom_id res chain seq x y z
N MET A 1 20.47 4.84 3.69
CA MET A 1 19.21 5.34 4.30
C MET A 1 18.28 5.66 3.16
N ASN A 2 17.29 4.81 2.88
CA ASN A 2 16.31 5.06 1.82
C ASN A 2 15.37 6.17 2.32
N ASN A 3 15.56 7.38 1.81
CA ASN A 3 14.60 8.46 1.98
C ASN A 3 13.46 8.21 0.97
N ASN A 4 12.53 7.30 1.30
CA ASN A 4 11.32 7.09 0.50
C ASN A 4 10.47 8.37 0.60
N LYS A 5 10.72 9.34 -0.29
CA LYS A 5 10.07 10.66 -0.29
C LYS A 5 8.64 10.63 -0.85
N ILE A 6 8.27 9.55 -1.53
CA ILE A 6 6.98 9.43 -2.20
C ILE A 6 6.04 8.62 -1.30
N ILE A 7 4.88 9.18 -1.03
CA ILE A 7 3.77 8.49 -0.36
C ILE A 7 2.69 8.26 -1.40
N VAL A 8 2.34 6.99 -1.61
CA VAL A 8 1.25 6.59 -2.50
C VAL A 8 0.04 6.26 -1.64
N ALA A 9 -0.98 7.10 -1.71
CA ALA A 9 -2.26 6.85 -1.05
C ALA A 9 -3.13 5.96 -1.95
N ILE A 10 -3.63 4.85 -1.40
CA ILE A 10 -4.45 3.88 -2.14
C ILE A 10 -5.88 3.93 -1.60
N ASP A 11 -6.80 4.38 -2.46
CA ASP A 11 -8.24 4.55 -2.20
C ASP A 11 -9.07 3.69 -3.17
N THR A 12 -8.83 2.38 -3.16
CA THR A 12 -9.63 1.39 -3.92
C THR A 12 -10.29 0.41 -2.96
N PRO A 13 -11.53 -0.05 -3.21
CA PRO A 13 -12.12 -1.12 -2.41
C PRO A 13 -11.67 -2.52 -2.85
N GLU A 14 -11.07 -2.65 -4.05
CA GLU A 14 -10.75 -3.94 -4.70
C GLU A 14 -9.34 -4.43 -4.34
N GLU A 15 -9.23 -5.68 -3.85
CA GLU A 15 -7.94 -6.33 -3.54
C GLU A 15 -7.10 -6.60 -4.80
N GLU A 16 -7.71 -6.96 -5.93
CA GLU A 16 -6.97 -7.19 -7.17
C GLU A 16 -6.28 -5.92 -7.65
N ARG A 17 -6.94 -4.76 -7.52
CA ARG A 17 -6.36 -3.45 -7.87
C ARG A 17 -5.21 -3.08 -6.94
N LEU A 18 -5.34 -3.32 -5.64
CA LEU A 18 -4.24 -3.15 -4.68
C LEU A 18 -3.05 -4.02 -5.11
N SER A 19 -3.28 -5.32 -5.34
CA SER A 19 -2.23 -6.28 -5.68
C SER A 19 -1.53 -5.92 -6.99
N ALA A 20 -2.29 -5.53 -8.02
CA ALA A 20 -1.75 -5.09 -9.29
C ALA A 20 -0.86 -3.85 -9.12
N LEU A 21 -1.34 -2.83 -8.40
CA LEU A 21 -0.58 -1.61 -8.14
C LEU A 21 0.72 -1.90 -7.36
N LEU A 22 0.67 -2.75 -6.33
CA LEU A 22 1.85 -3.11 -5.55
C LEU A 22 2.90 -3.88 -6.38
N ASN A 23 2.48 -4.64 -7.39
CA ASN A 23 3.41 -5.34 -8.29
C ASN A 23 4.13 -4.39 -9.25
N ASP A 24 3.51 -3.26 -9.59
CA ASP A 24 4.08 -2.27 -10.52
C ASP A 24 4.94 -1.20 -9.81
N LEU A 25 4.84 -1.12 -8.47
CA LEU A 25 5.59 -0.16 -7.64
C LEU A 25 6.89 -0.77 -7.11
N ASN A 26 7.83 0.11 -6.75
CA ASN A 26 9.09 -0.29 -6.10
C ASN A 26 9.07 0.11 -4.61
N PRO A 27 9.16 -0.85 -3.67
CA PRO A 27 9.16 -0.58 -2.23
C PRO A 27 10.36 0.24 -1.75
N ASP A 28 11.46 0.29 -2.49
CA ASP A 28 12.62 1.13 -2.18
C ASP A 28 12.44 2.61 -2.56
N LEU A 29 11.36 2.95 -3.28
CA LEU A 29 11.11 4.31 -3.77
C LEU A 29 9.96 5.02 -3.05
N CYS A 30 9.02 4.27 -2.47
CA CYS A 30 7.81 4.84 -1.87
C CYS A 30 7.35 4.13 -0.59
N MET A 31 6.46 4.81 0.12
CA MET A 31 5.67 4.26 1.21
C MET A 31 4.21 4.22 0.79
N ILE A 32 3.44 3.28 1.33
CA ILE A 32 2.00 3.16 1.04
C ILE A 32 1.20 3.74 2.18
N LYS A 33 0.27 4.65 1.87
CA LYS A 33 -0.78 5.09 2.79
C LYS A 33 -2.06 4.32 2.49
N ILE A 34 -2.55 3.61 3.49
CA ILE A 34 -3.82 2.88 3.40
C ILE A 34 -4.95 3.88 3.60
N GLY A 35 -5.70 4.13 2.54
CA GLY A 35 -6.86 5.02 2.56
C GLY A 35 -8.08 4.37 3.23
N SER A 36 -9.06 5.20 3.61
CA SER A 36 -10.25 4.73 4.32
C SER A 36 -11.13 3.81 3.47
N ILE A 37 -11.16 4.00 2.15
CA ILE A 37 -11.92 3.15 1.23
C ILE A 37 -11.35 1.73 1.23
N LEU A 38 -10.03 1.61 1.10
CA LEU A 38 -9.33 0.33 1.13
C LEU A 38 -9.46 -0.35 2.50
N PHE A 39 -9.29 0.41 3.58
CA PHE A 39 -9.40 -0.11 4.94
C PHE A 39 -10.82 -0.57 5.28
N ASN A 40 -11.86 0.17 4.88
CA ASN A 40 -13.23 -0.24 5.16
C ASN A 40 -13.64 -1.49 4.37
N SER A 41 -13.01 -1.74 3.20
CA SER A 41 -13.26 -2.92 2.38
C SER A 41 -12.52 -4.16 2.90
N LEU A 42 -11.21 -4.04 3.15
CA LEU A 42 -10.33 -5.18 3.46
C LEU A 42 -9.91 -5.27 4.93
N GLY A 43 -10.15 -4.22 5.72
CA GLY A 43 -9.76 -4.14 7.12
C GLY A 43 -8.26 -4.33 7.32
N ARG A 44 -7.89 -5.15 8.31
CA ARG A 44 -6.48 -5.46 8.61
C ARG A 44 -5.75 -6.11 7.43
N ARG A 45 -6.45 -6.83 6.53
CA ARG A 45 -5.83 -7.52 5.39
C ARG A 45 -5.10 -6.56 4.45
N SER A 46 -5.54 -5.30 4.32
CA SER A 46 -4.83 -4.32 3.51
C SER A 46 -3.43 -4.01 4.04
N PHE A 47 -3.23 -4.05 5.36
CA PHE A 47 -1.90 -3.87 5.97
C PHE A 47 -1.01 -5.08 5.69
N ASP A 48 -1.55 -6.28 5.84
CA ASP A 48 -0.81 -7.53 5.62
C ASP A 48 -0.32 -7.62 4.16
N LEU A 49 -1.20 -7.34 3.18
CA LEU A 49 -0.86 -7.36 1.75
C LEU A 49 0.27 -6.39 1.39
N VAL A 50 0.22 -5.17 1.94
CA VAL A 50 1.24 -4.13 1.69
C VAL A 50 2.58 -4.53 2.33
N ALA A 51 2.54 -5.04 3.57
CA ALA A 51 3.73 -5.47 4.30
C ALA A 51 4.36 -6.74 3.68
N GLU A 52 3.56 -7.71 3.26
CA GLU A 52 3.99 -8.93 2.55
C GLU A 52 4.73 -8.60 1.24
N LYS A 53 4.40 -7.48 0.60
CA LYS A 53 5.08 -6.96 -0.60
C LYS A 53 6.32 -6.11 -0.29
N GLY A 54 6.69 -5.96 0.99
CA GLY A 54 7.90 -5.28 1.43
C GLY A 54 7.80 -3.75 1.49
N PHE A 55 6.59 -3.18 1.37
CA PHE A 55 6.41 -1.74 1.45
C PHE A 55 6.34 -1.26 2.91
N ASN A 56 6.97 -0.12 3.18
CA ASN A 56 6.75 0.61 4.42
C ASN A 56 5.37 1.29 4.41
N ILE A 57 4.67 1.25 5.54
CA ILE A 57 3.34 1.83 5.68
C ILE A 57 3.46 3.23 6.29
N PHE A 58 2.78 4.20 5.67
CA PHE A 58 2.63 5.56 6.17
C PHE A 58 1.29 5.71 6.91
N PHE A 59 1.34 6.17 8.16
CA PHE A 59 0.17 6.39 9.02
C PHE A 59 -0.32 7.84 8.90
#